data_AF-A0A925E7I7-F1
#
_entry.id   AF-A0A925E7I7-F1
#
_cell.length_a   1.000
_cell.length_b   1.000
_cell.length_c   1.000
_cell.angle_alpha   90.00
_cell.angle_beta   90.00
_cell.angle_gamma   90.00
#
_symmetry.space_group_name_H-M   'P 1'
#
loop_
_entity.id
_entity.type
_entity.pdbx_description
1 polymer ?
#
loop_
_entity_poly.entity_id
_entity_poly.type
_entity_poly.pdbx_seq_one_letter_code
_entity_poly.pdbx_strand_id
1 'polypeptide(L)'
;LHIFEPRYKQLINEYHTAKRPFGIPAVIGNKMLDYGCLAEITEMSKVYDNGEMDIKTRGIKVFRILELISEIPDKLYSGAIVNYPANPEKGNPEIMRKVMTGIRELHKLLKVNKDFTKEDMELNSYEVAHHIGLSPEEEYELLHLLDERQRQEYLKRHLTKVLPMLAGMEQLKEKIKLNGHYKNLGGVDFGK
;
A
#
# COMPACT_ATOMS: atom_id res chain seq x y z
N LEU A 1 10.43 4.48 -6.40
CA LEU A 1 9.82 4.84 -7.70
C LEU A 1 10.90 4.81 -8.77
N HIS A 2 10.60 4.22 -9.92
CA HIS A 2 11.46 4.30 -11.09
C HIS A 2 10.97 5.43 -11.99
N ILE A 3 11.85 6.39 -12.30
CA ILE A 3 11.50 7.64 -12.98
C ILE A 3 12.18 7.66 -14.35
N PHE A 4 11.37 7.60 -15.40
CA PHE A 4 11.85 7.51 -16.78
C PHE A 4 11.27 8.58 -17.72
N GLU A 5 10.06 9.08 -17.45
CA GLU A 5 9.45 10.13 -18.28
C GLU A 5 10.16 11.48 -18.08
N PRO A 6 10.44 12.25 -19.16
CA PRO A 6 11.13 13.54 -19.08
C PRO A 6 10.50 14.53 -18.10
N ARG A 7 9.17 14.58 -18.02
CA ARG A 7 8.44 15.46 -17.09
C ARG A 7 8.75 15.16 -15.63
N TYR A 8 8.84 13.88 -15.27
CA TYR A 8 9.12 13.46 -13.91
C TYR A 8 10.61 13.57 -13.60
N LYS A 9 11.50 13.36 -14.58
CA LYS A 9 12.93 13.65 -14.43
C LYS A 9 13.17 15.12 -14.06
N GLN A 10 12.52 16.05 -14.76
CA GLN A 10 12.62 17.49 -14.43
C GLN A 10 12.10 17.78 -13.02
N LEU A 11 10.89 17.29 -12.69
CA LEU A 11 10.27 17.48 -11.37
C LEU A 11 11.18 16.96 -10.25
N ILE A 12 11.66 15.72 -10.35
CA ILE A 12 12.46 15.09 -9.30
C ILE A 12 13.80 15.81 -9.11
N ASN A 13 14.48 16.21 -10.18
CA ASN A 13 15.74 16.97 -10.07
C ASN A 13 15.54 18.33 -9.37
N GLU A 14 14.47 19.06 -9.71
CA GLU A 14 14.16 20.36 -9.12
C GLU A 14 13.81 20.23 -7.63
N TYR A 15 12.90 19.33 -7.30
CA TYR A 15 12.41 19.18 -5.93
C TYR A 15 13.44 18.51 -5.02
N HIS A 16 14.30 17.64 -5.56
CA HIS A 16 15.45 17.10 -4.84
C HIS A 16 16.43 18.21 -4.46
N THR A 17 16.83 19.04 -5.43
CA THR A 17 17.77 20.15 -5.21
C THR A 17 17.22 21.18 -4.23
N ALA A 18 15.94 21.52 -4.37
CA ALA A 18 15.25 22.47 -3.51
C ALA A 18 14.88 21.89 -2.12
N LYS A 19 15.01 20.58 -1.92
CA LYS A 19 14.53 19.83 -0.73
C LYS A 19 13.07 20.16 -0.39
N ARG A 20 12.22 20.16 -1.42
CA ARG A 20 10.79 20.45 -1.30
C ARG A 20 9.97 19.19 -1.58
N PRO A 21 8.80 19.05 -0.94
CA PRO A 21 7.90 17.96 -1.26
C PRO A 21 7.12 18.24 -2.55
N PHE A 22 6.65 17.17 -3.21
CA PHE A 22 5.86 17.20 -4.44
C PHE A 22 4.59 16.34 -4.27
N GLY A 23 3.55 16.63 -5.07
CA GLY A 23 2.27 15.92 -4.98
C GLY A 23 2.25 14.67 -5.86
N ILE A 24 1.74 13.56 -5.32
CA ILE A 24 1.42 12.35 -6.07
C ILE A 24 -0.10 12.11 -5.97
N PRO A 25 -0.88 12.46 -6.99
CA PRO A 25 -2.31 12.18 -7.01
C PRO A 25 -2.57 10.68 -7.21
N ALA A 26 -3.65 10.17 -6.65
CA ALA A 26 -4.08 8.80 -6.92
C ALA A 26 -4.56 8.68 -8.37
N VAL A 27 -4.21 7.55 -9.01
CA VAL A 27 -4.64 7.23 -10.38
C VAL A 27 -5.22 5.82 -10.38
N ILE A 28 -6.50 5.69 -10.72
CA ILE A 28 -7.19 4.41 -10.83
C ILE A 28 -7.91 4.36 -12.19
N GLY A 29 -7.76 3.27 -12.93
CA GLY A 29 -8.39 3.11 -14.25
C GLY A 29 -8.00 4.23 -15.24
N ASN A 30 -6.73 4.64 -15.24
CA ASN A 30 -6.19 5.75 -16.03
C ASN A 30 -6.84 7.12 -15.76
N LYS A 31 -7.56 7.28 -14.64
CA LYS A 31 -8.13 8.55 -14.23
C LYS A 31 -7.44 9.05 -12.98
N MET A 32 -6.99 10.30 -13.05
CA MET A 32 -6.54 11.03 -11.87
C MET A 32 -7.74 11.32 -10.97
N LEU A 33 -7.57 11.11 -9.67
CA LEU A 33 -8.60 11.34 -8.66
C LEU A 33 -8.27 12.54 -7.78
N ASP A 34 -9.25 12.97 -7.00
CA ASP A 34 -9.18 14.23 -6.25
C ASP A 34 -8.22 14.19 -5.05
N TYR A 35 -7.88 13.01 -4.52
CA TYR A 35 -6.98 12.89 -3.37
C TYR A 35 -5.61 12.33 -3.76
N GLY A 36 -4.60 12.76 -3.03
CA GLY A 36 -3.23 12.29 -3.21
C GLY A 36 -2.38 12.45 -1.96
N CYS A 37 -1.11 12.09 -2.09
CA CYS A 37 -0.13 12.20 -1.03
C CYS A 37 0.96 13.19 -1.42
N LEU A 38 1.23 14.15 -0.56
CA LEU A 38 2.43 14.94 -0.60
C LEU A 38 3.60 14.05 -0.21
N ALA A 39 4.62 13.95 -1.06
CA ALA A 39 5.78 13.10 -0.86
C ALA A 39 7.07 13.90 -0.93
N GLU A 40 8.09 13.44 -0.22
CA GLU A 40 9.46 13.91 -0.36
C GLU A 40 10.38 12.78 -0.79
N ILE A 41 11.50 13.16 -1.39
CA ILE A 41 12.57 12.24 -1.78
C ILE A 41 13.44 12.02 -0.54
N THR A 42 13.55 10.77 -0.10
CA THR A 42 14.41 10.41 1.03
C THR A 42 15.78 9.92 0.57
N GLU A 43 15.86 9.36 -0.63
CA GLU A 43 17.10 8.82 -1.18
C GLU A 43 17.03 8.81 -2.72
N MET A 44 18.13 9.21 -3.35
CA MET A 44 18.38 8.99 -4.76
C MET A 44 19.24 7.73 -4.88
N SER A 45 18.60 6.58 -5.05
CA SER A 45 19.25 5.27 -4.98
C SER A 45 20.16 5.01 -6.18
N LYS A 46 19.74 5.43 -7.38
CA LYS A 46 20.52 5.26 -8.59
C LYS A 46 20.15 6.30 -9.63
N VAL A 47 21.16 6.79 -10.34
CA VAL A 47 21.00 7.61 -11.54
C VAL A 47 21.69 6.88 -12.69
N TYR A 48 20.98 6.71 -13.79
CA TYR A 48 21.45 6.02 -14.98
C TYR A 48 21.99 7.03 -15.99
N ASP A 49 22.85 6.59 -16.92
CA ASP A 49 23.49 7.48 -17.91
C ASP A 49 22.47 8.19 -18.84
N ASN A 50 21.30 7.59 -19.03
CA ASN A 50 20.16 8.15 -19.79
C ASN A 50 19.29 9.13 -18.96
N GLY A 51 19.72 9.46 -17.73
CA GLY A 51 19.03 10.34 -16.80
C GLY A 51 17.81 9.71 -16.11
N GLU A 52 17.54 8.42 -16.31
CA GLU A 52 16.59 7.68 -15.47
C GLU A 52 17.10 7.62 -14.04
N MET A 53 16.17 7.44 -13.09
CA MET A 53 16.54 7.40 -11.69
C MET A 53 15.60 6.51 -10.87
N ASP A 54 16.19 5.81 -9.91
CA ASP A 54 15.47 5.11 -8.86
C ASP A 54 15.53 5.94 -7.59
N ILE A 55 14.36 6.29 -7.06
CA ILE A 55 14.23 7.11 -5.85
C ILE A 55 13.44 6.39 -4.77
N LYS A 56 13.78 6.66 -3.50
CA LYS A 56 12.91 6.37 -2.37
C LYS A 56 12.18 7.64 -1.97
N THR A 57 10.91 7.46 -1.62
CA THR A 57 10.03 8.56 -1.24
C THR A 57 9.34 8.25 0.08
N ARG A 58 9.01 9.30 0.82
CA ARG A 58 8.18 9.21 2.02
C ARG A 58 6.93 10.06 1.83
N GLY A 59 5.77 9.47 2.05
CA GLY A 59 4.51 10.20 2.15
C GLY A 59 4.49 11.05 3.42
N ILE A 60 4.04 12.29 3.30
CA ILE A 60 4.08 13.30 4.37
C ILE A 60 2.67 13.66 4.81
N LYS A 61 1.77 13.89 3.85
CA LYS A 61 0.44 14.42 4.15
C LYS A 61 -0.54 14.14 3.01
N VAL A 62 -1.79 13.86 3.35
CA VAL A 62 -2.88 13.78 2.38
C VAL A 62 -3.24 15.18 1.90
N PHE A 63 -3.48 15.33 0.60
CA PHE A 63 -4.06 16.54 0.03
C PHE A 63 -5.31 16.21 -0.77
N ARG A 64 -6.17 17.22 -0.96
CA ARG A 64 -7.25 17.19 -1.94
C ARG A 64 -7.01 18.27 -3.00
N ILE A 65 -7.12 17.88 -4.26
CA ILE A 65 -7.05 18.76 -5.43
C ILE A 65 -8.30 19.64 -5.46
N LEU A 66 -8.09 20.94 -5.57
CA LEU A 66 -9.14 21.93 -5.83
C LEU A 66 -9.20 22.29 -7.31
N GLU A 67 -8.03 22.40 -7.95
CA GLU A 67 -7.90 22.77 -9.35
C GLU A 67 -6.62 22.19 -9.95
N LEU A 68 -6.69 21.73 -11.20
CA LEU A 68 -5.53 21.28 -11.97
C LEU A 68 -5.01 22.41 -12.84
N ILE A 69 -3.68 22.61 -12.82
CA ILE A 69 -2.98 23.58 -13.66
C ILE A 69 -2.21 22.76 -14.70
N SER A 70 -2.77 22.61 -15.90
CA SER A 70 -2.23 21.73 -16.94
C SER A 70 -0.84 22.14 -17.40
N GLU A 71 -0.59 23.45 -17.51
CA GLU A 71 0.65 24.02 -18.03
C GLU A 71 1.22 25.05 -17.05
N ILE A 72 2.51 24.92 -16.76
CA ILE A 72 3.27 25.90 -15.97
C ILE A 72 4.45 26.34 -16.85
N PRO A 73 4.72 27.65 -16.98
CA PRO A 73 5.87 28.13 -17.73
C PRO A 73 7.17 27.43 -17.32
N ASP A 74 7.93 26.99 -18.32
CA ASP A 74 9.21 26.29 -18.19
C ASP A 74 9.16 24.92 -17.47
N LYS A 75 7.96 24.36 -17.21
CA LYS A 75 7.78 23.03 -16.62
C LYS A 75 7.16 22.05 -17.61
N LEU A 76 7.72 20.84 -17.64
CA LEU A 76 7.20 19.69 -18.38
C LEU A 76 6.10 18.94 -17.60
N TYR A 77 5.89 19.29 -16.33
CA TYR A 77 4.91 18.68 -15.45
C TYR A 77 3.80 19.68 -15.09
N SER A 78 2.61 19.16 -14.85
CA SER A 78 1.45 19.94 -14.42
C SER A 78 1.52 20.27 -12.92
N GLY A 79 0.79 21.30 -12.51
CA GLY A 79 0.56 21.63 -11.11
C GLY A 79 -0.87 21.40 -10.67
N ALA A 80 -1.11 21.65 -9.39
CA ALA A 80 -2.44 21.66 -8.82
C ALA A 80 -2.52 22.65 -7.66
N ILE A 81 -3.67 23.30 -7.51
CA ILE A 81 -4.05 23.97 -6.27
C ILE A 81 -4.66 22.90 -5.37
N VAL A 82 -4.15 22.78 -4.15
CA VAL A 82 -4.57 21.75 -3.21
C VAL A 82 -4.92 22.35 -1.85
N ASN A 83 -5.77 21.68 -1.09
CA ASN A 83 -5.88 21.89 0.34
C ASN A 83 -5.34 20.68 1.11
N TYR A 84 -5.12 20.89 2.40
CA TYR A 84 -4.67 19.86 3.33
C TYR A 84 -5.74 19.67 4.40
N PRO A 85 -6.62 18.66 4.26
CA PRO A 85 -7.68 18.47 5.21
C PRO A 85 -7.11 18.03 6.57
N ALA A 86 -7.84 18.33 7.64
CA ALA A 86 -7.48 17.85 8.98
C ALA A 86 -7.51 16.33 9.00
N ASN A 87 -6.42 15.71 9.46
CA ASN A 87 -6.24 14.27 9.44
C ASN A 87 -5.62 13.79 10.78
N PRO A 88 -6.38 13.81 11.90
CA PRO A 88 -5.89 13.34 13.18
C PRO A 88 -5.39 11.89 13.11
N GLU A 89 -4.14 11.69 13.52
CA GLU A 89 -3.46 10.39 13.52
C GLU A 89 -3.59 9.64 14.86
N LYS A 90 -4.25 10.23 15.85
CA LYS A 90 -4.48 9.59 17.15
C LYS A 90 -5.60 8.55 17.05
N GLY A 91 -5.21 7.28 17.08
CA GLY A 91 -6.12 6.14 17.03
C GLY A 91 -6.54 5.58 18.38
N ASN A 92 -7.16 4.40 18.34
CA ASN A 92 -7.46 3.58 19.51
C ASN A 92 -6.43 2.43 19.62
N PRO A 93 -5.60 2.40 20.69
CA PRO A 93 -4.57 1.37 20.85
C PRO A 93 -5.09 -0.07 20.87
N GLU A 94 -6.31 -0.30 21.38
CA GLU A 94 -6.89 -1.64 21.42
C GLU A 94 -7.32 -2.11 20.03
N ILE A 95 -7.84 -1.20 19.20
CA ILE A 95 -8.19 -1.51 17.82
C ILE A 95 -6.92 -1.77 17.00
N MET A 96 -5.88 -0.93 17.15
CA MET A 96 -4.60 -1.16 16.48
C MET A 96 -4.00 -2.52 16.84
N ARG A 97 -4.03 -2.91 18.12
CA ARG A 97 -3.60 -4.26 18.53
C ARG A 97 -4.34 -5.37 17.79
N LYS A 98 -5.67 -5.25 17.62
CA LYS A 98 -6.47 -6.22 16.86
C LYS A 98 -6.09 -6.25 15.38
N VAL A 99 -5.84 -5.08 14.78
CA VAL A 99 -5.35 -4.96 13.40
C VAL A 99 -3.99 -5.65 13.25
N MET A 100 -3.04 -5.37 14.15
CA MET A 100 -1.71 -5.98 14.13
C MET A 100 -1.73 -7.49 14.34
N THR A 101 -2.59 -8.00 15.22
CA THR A 101 -2.82 -9.45 15.36
C THR A 101 -3.30 -10.05 14.04
N GLY A 102 -4.28 -9.42 13.38
CA GLY A 102 -4.80 -9.88 12.09
C GLY A 102 -3.74 -9.84 10.97
N ILE A 103 -2.91 -8.80 10.93
CA ILE A 103 -1.79 -8.71 9.98
C ILE A 103 -0.78 -9.86 10.19
N ARG A 104 -0.42 -10.14 11.43
CA ARG A 104 0.51 -11.25 11.74
C ARG A 104 -0.09 -12.61 11.38
N GLU A 105 -1.38 -12.80 11.61
CA GLU A 105 -2.08 -14.01 11.19
C GLU A 105 -2.10 -14.15 9.66
N LEU A 106 -2.36 -13.04 8.95
CA LEU A 106 -2.31 -12.99 7.49
C LEU A 106 -0.91 -13.36 6.98
N HIS A 107 0.15 -12.75 7.53
CA HIS A 107 1.54 -13.08 7.20
C HIS A 107 1.84 -14.57 7.43
N LYS A 108 1.37 -15.15 8.54
CA LYS A 108 1.53 -16.58 8.83
C LYS A 108 0.84 -17.46 7.78
N LEU A 109 -0.40 -17.15 7.41
CA LEU A 109 -1.14 -17.89 6.37
C LEU A 109 -0.43 -17.80 5.00
N LEU A 110 0.13 -16.63 4.69
CA LEU A 110 0.89 -16.40 3.45
C LEU A 110 2.34 -16.92 3.52
N LYS A 111 2.80 -17.40 4.68
CA LYS A 111 4.19 -17.84 4.93
C LYS A 111 5.21 -16.75 4.63
N VAL A 112 4.85 -15.50 4.94
CA VAL A 112 5.69 -14.31 4.80
C VAL A 112 6.22 -13.94 6.18
N ASN A 113 7.54 -13.77 6.29
CA ASN A 113 8.16 -13.20 7.49
C ASN A 113 8.44 -11.72 7.24
N LYS A 114 7.81 -10.87 8.04
CA LYS A 114 7.95 -9.41 8.00
C LYS A 114 8.01 -8.91 9.43
N ASP A 115 9.09 -8.24 9.76
CA ASP A 115 9.27 -7.62 11.05
C ASP A 115 8.81 -6.15 10.99
N PHE A 116 8.17 -5.72 12.07
CA PHE A 116 7.81 -4.32 12.28
C PHE A 116 8.90 -3.68 13.13
N THR A 117 9.44 -2.56 12.66
CA THR A 117 10.53 -1.85 13.35
C THR A 117 10.06 -1.00 14.51
N LYS A 118 8.74 -0.82 14.66
CA LYS A 118 8.07 -0.05 15.70
C LYS A 118 7.18 -0.96 16.54
N GLU A 119 6.95 -0.55 17.78
CA GLU A 119 5.96 -1.18 18.65
C GLU A 119 4.54 -0.98 18.10
N ASP A 120 3.64 -1.93 18.36
CA ASP A 120 2.26 -1.89 17.84
C ASP A 120 1.50 -0.59 18.17
N MET A 121 1.83 0.01 19.31
CA MET A 121 1.18 1.24 19.79
C MET A 121 1.72 2.51 19.12
N GLU A 122 2.86 2.42 18.44
CA GLU A 122 3.50 3.52 17.70
C GLU A 122 3.18 3.49 16.21
N LEU A 123 2.59 2.38 15.73
CA LEU A 123 2.14 2.23 14.35
C LEU A 123 0.79 2.91 14.13
N ASN A 124 0.65 3.49 12.94
CA ASN A 124 -0.64 3.97 12.45
C ASN A 124 -1.14 3.16 11.24
N SER A 125 -2.39 3.38 10.86
CA SER A 125 -3.04 2.67 9.75
C SER A 125 -2.34 2.83 8.40
N TYR A 126 -1.77 4.00 8.08
CA TYR A 126 -1.03 4.20 6.82
C TYR A 126 0.25 3.38 6.76
N GLU A 127 0.91 3.17 7.90
CA GLU A 127 2.13 2.36 7.98
C GLU A 127 1.86 0.87 7.78
N VAL A 128 0.65 0.40 8.09
CA VAL A 128 0.34 -1.04 8.11
C VAL A 128 -0.61 -1.50 7.02
N ALA A 129 -1.34 -0.59 6.36
CA ALA A 129 -2.33 -0.93 5.34
C ALA A 129 -1.76 -1.70 4.15
N HIS A 130 -0.52 -1.41 3.73
CA HIS A 130 0.12 -2.09 2.61
C HIS A 130 0.43 -3.59 2.89
N HIS A 131 0.23 -4.06 4.12
CA HIS A 131 0.40 -5.46 4.51
C HIS A 131 -0.86 -6.31 4.35
N ILE A 132 -2.03 -5.71 4.13
CA ILE A 132 -3.32 -6.44 4.19
C ILE A 132 -3.95 -6.72 2.83
N GLY A 133 -3.25 -6.39 1.74
CA GLY A 133 -3.69 -6.68 0.38
C GLY A 133 -4.98 -5.98 -0.01
N LEU A 134 -5.09 -4.69 0.30
CA LEU A 134 -6.17 -3.84 -0.20
C LEU A 134 -6.08 -3.71 -1.73
N SER A 135 -7.21 -3.64 -2.41
CA SER A 135 -7.23 -3.23 -3.82
C SER A 135 -6.89 -1.73 -3.96
N PRO A 136 -6.49 -1.24 -5.15
CA PRO A 136 -6.26 0.20 -5.36
C PRO A 136 -7.47 1.06 -4.97
N GLU A 137 -8.68 0.58 -5.19
CA GLU A 137 -9.93 1.23 -4.79
C GLU A 137 -10.05 1.28 -3.26
N GLU A 138 -9.77 0.19 -2.55
CA GLU A 138 -9.81 0.13 -1.09
C GLU A 138 -8.70 0.98 -0.44
N GLU A 139 -7.50 1.05 -1.04
CA GLU A 139 -6.44 1.98 -0.63
C GLU A 139 -6.89 3.43 -0.78
N TYR A 140 -7.60 3.74 -1.87
CA TYR A 140 -8.15 5.08 -2.09
C TYR A 140 -9.31 5.40 -1.16
N GLU A 141 -10.16 4.44 -0.81
CA GLU A 141 -11.16 4.59 0.26
C GLU A 141 -10.48 4.90 1.60
N LEU A 142 -9.43 4.17 1.96
CA LEU A 142 -8.66 4.41 3.18
C LEU A 142 -8.07 5.82 3.21
N LEU A 143 -7.56 6.31 2.08
CA LEU A 143 -6.99 7.66 1.94
C LEU A 143 -8.02 8.77 2.23
N HIS A 144 -9.31 8.50 2.04
CA HIS A 144 -10.40 9.44 2.35
C HIS A 144 -10.87 9.41 3.80
N LEU A 145 -10.50 8.39 4.57
CA LEU A 145 -10.84 8.30 5.97
C LEU A 145 -9.85 9.17 6.75
N LEU A 146 -10.20 10.45 6.93
CA LEU A 146 -9.34 11.46 7.54
C LEU A 146 -9.34 11.43 9.08
N ASP A 147 -9.60 10.27 9.69
CA ASP A 147 -9.48 10.03 11.13
C ASP A 147 -8.90 8.63 11.35
N GLU A 148 -7.83 8.54 12.14
CA GLU A 148 -7.14 7.27 12.40
C GLU A 148 -8.07 6.18 12.92
N ARG A 149 -9.06 6.52 13.75
CA ARG A 149 -9.99 5.53 14.32
C ARG A 149 -10.89 4.93 13.24
N GLN A 150 -11.27 5.73 12.24
CA GLN A 150 -12.03 5.25 11.09
C GLN A 150 -11.18 4.32 10.22
N ARG A 151 -9.93 4.71 9.95
CA ARG A 151 -8.98 3.86 9.20
C ARG A 151 -8.72 2.53 9.92
N GLN A 152 -8.47 2.56 11.22
CA GLN A 152 -8.28 1.35 12.03
C GLN A 152 -9.48 0.40 11.94
N GLU A 153 -10.70 0.94 12.04
CA GLU A 153 -11.91 0.15 11.92
C GLU A 153 -12.06 -0.43 10.50
N TYR A 154 -11.70 0.33 9.47
CA TYR A 154 -11.68 -0.12 8.09
C TYR A 154 -10.73 -1.31 7.90
N LEU A 155 -9.46 -1.19 8.34
CA LEU A 155 -8.48 -2.27 8.27
C LEU A 155 -8.93 -3.50 9.06
N LYS A 156 -9.49 -3.31 10.27
CA LYS A 156 -10.01 -4.41 11.09
C LYS A 156 -11.12 -5.18 10.38
N ARG A 157 -12.06 -4.47 9.75
CA ARG A 157 -13.17 -5.08 8.99
C ARG A 157 -12.67 -5.84 7.77
N HIS A 158 -11.68 -5.30 7.05
CA HIS A 158 -11.03 -6.00 5.95
C HIS A 158 -10.41 -7.32 6.39
N LEU A 159 -9.57 -7.28 7.43
CA LEU A 159 -8.91 -8.47 7.98
C LEU A 159 -9.92 -9.51 8.47
N THR A 160 -11.00 -9.09 9.12
CA THR A 160 -12.07 -9.98 9.59
C THR A 160 -12.73 -10.75 8.44
N LYS A 161 -12.80 -10.16 7.24
CA LYS A 161 -13.34 -10.81 6.04
C LYS A 161 -12.31 -11.70 5.36
N VAL A 162 -11.08 -11.21 5.21
CA VAL A 162 -10.03 -11.87 4.40
C VAL A 162 -9.44 -13.09 5.09
N LEU A 163 -9.22 -13.03 6.41
CA LEU A 163 -8.58 -14.12 7.15
C LEU A 163 -9.33 -15.46 7.04
N PRO A 164 -10.66 -15.53 7.30
CA PRO A 164 -11.41 -16.77 7.14
C PRO A 164 -11.41 -17.30 5.70
N MET A 165 -11.46 -16.41 4.71
CA MET A 165 -11.43 -16.80 3.29
C MET A 165 -10.10 -17.46 2.94
N LEU A 166 -8.97 -16.85 3.33
CA LEU A 166 -7.63 -17.42 3.07
C LEU A 166 -7.40 -18.73 3.80
N ALA A 167 -7.82 -18.83 5.06
CA ALA A 167 -7.74 -20.07 5.84
C ALA A 167 -8.53 -21.20 5.16
N GLY A 168 -9.76 -20.92 4.68
CA GLY A 168 -10.58 -21.88 3.95
C GLY A 168 -9.94 -22.34 2.63
N MET A 169 -9.31 -21.41 1.89
CA MET A 169 -8.58 -21.74 0.66
C MET A 169 -7.39 -22.67 0.92
N GLU A 170 -6.63 -22.44 1.99
CA GLU A 170 -5.48 -23.28 2.33
C GLU A 170 -5.92 -24.71 2.73
N GLN A 171 -6.99 -24.83 3.53
CA GLN A 171 -7.59 -26.13 3.86
C GLN A 171 -8.10 -26.89 2.61
N LEU A 172 -8.69 -26.17 1.64
CA LEU A 172 -9.13 -26.78 0.39
C LEU A 172 -7.94 -27.32 -0.42
N LYS A 173 -6.84 -26.56 -0.50
CA LYS A 173 -5.62 -27.03 -1.16
C LYS A 173 -5.05 -28.28 -0.51
N GLU A 174 -5.05 -28.36 0.82
CA GLU A 174 -4.58 -29.55 1.55
C GLU A 174 -5.43 -30.79 1.24
N LYS A 175 -6.76 -30.65 1.23
CA LYS A 175 -7.69 -31.74 0.86
C LYS A 175 -7.47 -32.23 -0.58
N ILE A 176 -7.27 -31.32 -1.53
CA ILE A 176 -7.00 -31.68 -2.93
C ILE A 176 -5.69 -32.47 -3.06
N LYS A 177 -4.63 -32.06 -2.36
CA LYS A 177 -3.34 -32.80 -2.35
C LYS A 177 -3.50 -34.22 -1.83
N LEU A 178 -4.27 -34.40 -0.74
CA LEU A 178 -4.53 -35.72 -0.16
C LEU A 178 -5.33 -36.63 -1.11
N ASN A 179 -6.30 -36.10 -1.84
CA ASN A 179 -7.04 -36.85 -2.86
C ASN A 179 -6.18 -37.27 -4.07
N GLY A 180 -5.17 -36.46 -4.42
CA GLY A 180 -4.16 -36.84 -5.42
C GLY A 180 -3.27 -37.99 -4.98
N HIS A 181 -2.95 -38.08 -3.69
CA HIS A 181 -2.18 -39.19 -3.11
C HIS A 181 -2.97 -40.51 -3.03
N TYR A 182 -4.30 -40.46 -2.85
CA TYR A 182 -5.14 -41.66 -2.80
C TYR A 182 -5.21 -42.45 -4.12
N LYS A 183 -4.96 -41.81 -5.28
CA LYS A 183 -4.89 -42.51 -6.57
C LYS A 183 -3.61 -43.35 -6.77
N ASN A 184 -2.65 -43.29 -5.85
CA ASN A 184 -1.37 -43.99 -5.91
C ASN A 184 -1.17 -45.01 -4.76
N LEU A 185 -2.26 -45.52 -4.19
CA LEU A 185 -2.17 -46.75 -3.41
C LEU A 185 -2.23 -47.92 -4.39
N GLY A 186 -1.05 -48.44 -4.73
CA GLY A 186 -0.86 -49.65 -5.52
C GLY A 186 -1.77 -50.77 -5.02
N GLY A 187 -2.33 -51.50 -5.98
CA GLY A 187 -3.32 -52.55 -5.75
C GLY A 187 -2.96 -53.43 -4.57
N VAL A 188 -3.89 -53.51 -3.62
CA VAL A 188 -3.85 -54.56 -2.61
C VAL A 188 -4.17 -55.86 -3.33
N ASP A 189 -3.14 -56.69 -3.53
CA ASP A 189 -3.30 -58.03 -4.05
C ASP A 189 -3.93 -58.92 -2.97
N PHE A 190 -5.17 -59.34 -3.21
CA PHE A 190 -5.86 -60.36 -2.42
C PHE A 190 -6.02 -61.59 -3.30
N GLY A 191 -5.04 -62.50 -3.31
CA GLY A 191 -5.11 -63.63 -4.23
C GLY A 191 -4.15 -64.80 -4.01
N LYS A 192 -4.46 -65.64 -3.01
CA LYS A 192 -4.16 -67.08 -2.82
C LYS A 192 -2.71 -67.55 -2.63
#